data_AF-A0A1A6C3L9-F1
#
_entry.id   AF-A0A1A6C3L9-F1
#
_cell.length_a   1.000
_cell.length_b   1.000
_cell.length_c   1.000
_cell.angle_alpha   90.00
_cell.angle_beta   90.00
_cell.angle_gamma   90.00
#
_symmetry.space_group_name_H-M   'P 1'
#
loop_
_entity.id
_entity.type
_entity.pdbx_description
1 polymer ?
#
loop_
_entity_poly.entity_id
_entity_poly.type
_entity_poly.pdbx_seq_one_letter_code
_entity_poly.pdbx_strand_id
1 'polypeptide(L)' 'MRIVKRDKQSVTISLSETKAQDLLDGLLAHPELGDAAAELGAKLKEAGVQPPRHEDHIRYEHASPLNH' A
#
# COMPACT_ATOMS: atom_id res chain seq x y z
N MET A 1 10.43 8.56 0.56
CA MET A 1 9.36 9.57 0.58
C MET A 1 9.95 10.90 0.97
N ARG A 2 9.70 11.97 0.22
CA ARG A 2 10.17 13.33 0.52
C ARG A 2 9.08 14.35 0.19
N ILE A 3 8.86 15.31 1.07
CA ILE A 3 7.98 16.46 0.79
C ILE A 3 8.74 17.37 -0.18
N VAL A 4 8.16 17.56 -1.37
CA VAL A 4 8.74 18.38 -2.44
C VAL A 4 8.24 19.82 -2.35
N LYS A 5 6.99 19.98 -1.93
CA LYS A 5 6.34 21.28 -1.79
C LYS A 5 5.27 21.20 -0.71
N ARG A 6 5.13 22.25 0.09
CA ARG A 6 4.11 22.38 1.13
C ARG A 6 3.54 23.78 1.11
N ASP A 7 2.27 23.88 0.77
CA ASP A 7 1.47 25.10 0.81
C ASP A 7 0.47 25.01 1.98
N LYS A 8 -0.25 26.10 2.28
CA LYS A 8 -1.22 26.13 3.39
C LYS A 8 -2.40 25.15 3.21
N GLN A 9 -2.67 24.71 1.99
CA GLN A 9 -3.78 23.82 1.63
C GLN A 9 -3.35 22.49 1.00
N SER A 10 -2.08 22.34 0.61
CA SER A 10 -1.66 21.17 -0.17
C SER A 10 -0.23 20.76 0.15
N VAL A 11 0.02 19.45 0.14
CA VAL A 11 1.35 18.87 0.31
C VAL A 11 1.65 18.02 -0.92
N THR A 12 2.74 18.33 -1.61
CA THR A 12 3.27 17.51 -2.70
C THR A 12 4.37 16.61 -2.15
N ILE A 13 4.23 15.31 -2.37
CA ILE A 13 5.12 14.29 -1.86
C ILE A 13 5.68 13.51 -3.05
N SER A 14 7.01 13.38 -3.12
CA SER A 14 7.64 12.41 -4.02
C SER A 14 7.81 11.10 -3.28
N LEU A 15 7.22 10.06 -3.86
CA LEU A 15 7.30 8.68 -3.39
C LEU A 15 8.11 7.88 -4.42
N SER A 16 8.92 6.95 -3.93
CA SER A 16 9.50 5.91 -4.77
C SER A 16 8.39 4.95 -5.19
N GLU A 17 8.54 4.28 -6.32
CA GLU A 17 7.51 3.35 -6.86
C GLU A 17 7.06 2.34 -5.80
N THR A 18 7.97 1.62 -5.15
CA THR A 18 7.67 0.66 -4.08
C THR A 18 6.83 1.26 -2.95
N LYS A 19 7.07 2.53 -2.58
CA LYS A 19 6.30 3.21 -1.54
C LYS A 19 4.91 3.64 -2.01
N ALA A 20 4.74 3.91 -3.30
CA ALA A 20 3.43 4.13 -3.89
C ALA A 20 2.61 2.83 -3.93
N GLN A 21 3.27 1.69 -4.16
CA GLN A 21 2.65 0.37 -4.09
C GLN A 21 2.20 0.07 -2.65
N ASP A 22 3.09 0.21 -1.65
CA ASP A 22 2.76 0.06 -0.21
C ASP A 22 1.58 0.94 0.20
N LEU A 23 1.55 2.19 -0.28
CA LEU A 23 0.47 3.13 0.02
C LEU A 23 -0.85 2.66 -0.58
N LEU A 24 -0.83 2.21 -1.84
CA LEU A 24 -2.02 1.70 -2.51
C LEU A 24 -2.57 0.46 -1.78
N ASP A 25 -1.70 -0.43 -1.31
CA ASP A 25 -2.06 -1.59 -0.50
C ASP A 25 -2.81 -1.18 0.78
N GLY A 26 -2.23 -0.26 1.55
CA GLY A 26 -2.84 0.24 2.78
C GLY A 26 -4.18 0.96 2.54
N LEU A 27 -4.31 1.71 1.44
CA LEU A 27 -5.57 2.36 1.07
C LEU A 27 -6.66 1.34 0.70
N LEU A 28 -6.29 0.23 0.07
CA LEU A 28 -7.22 -0.85 -0.26
C LEU A 28 -7.60 -1.70 0.96
N ALA A 29 -6.67 -1.87 1.90
CA ALA A 29 -6.90 -2.61 3.14
C ALA A 29 -7.84 -1.88 4.12
N HIS A 30 -7.90 -0.55 4.06
CA HIS A 30 -8.69 0.28 4.96
C HIS A 30 -9.75 1.12 4.24
N PRO A 31 -10.89 0.51 3.83
CA PRO A 31 -11.98 1.23 3.16
C PRO A 31 -12.66 2.28 4.06
N GLU A 32 -12.44 2.21 5.38
CA GLU A 32 -12.95 3.16 6.38
C GLU A 32 -12.29 4.55 6.32
N LEU A 33 -11.22 4.72 5.54
CA LEU A 33 -10.51 6.00 5.39
C LEU A 33 -11.29 7.06 4.59
N GLY A 34 -12.43 6.67 4.00
CA GLY A 34 -13.37 7.58 3.34
C GLY A 34 -12.99 7.96 1.91
N ASP A 35 -13.74 8.92 1.35
CA ASP A 35 -13.69 9.25 -0.08
C ASP A 35 -12.32 9.72 -0.57
N ALA A 36 -11.61 10.51 0.24
CA ALA A 36 -10.28 11.00 -0.12
C ALA A 36 -9.26 9.87 -0.32
N ALA A 37 -9.35 8.79 0.46
CA ALA A 37 -8.51 7.62 0.32
C ALA A 37 -8.87 6.81 -0.94
N ALA A 38 -10.16 6.67 -1.24
CA ALA A 38 -10.64 6.03 -2.45
C ALA A 38 -10.18 6.79 -3.72
N GLU A 39 -10.31 8.12 -3.72
CA GLU A 39 -9.84 8.98 -4.81
C GLU A 39 -8.32 8.88 -5.00
N LEU A 40 -7.55 8.86 -3.91
CA LEU A 40 -6.10 8.70 -3.97
C LEU A 40 -5.71 7.32 -4.53
N GLY A 41 -6.38 6.26 -4.09
CA GLY A 41 -6.18 4.90 -4.60
C GLY A 41 -6.49 4.78 -6.09
N ALA A 42 -7.56 5.44 -6.57
CA ALA A 42 -7.90 5.49 -7.99
C ALA A 42 -6.79 6.17 -8.81
N LYS A 43 -6.33 7.35 -8.37
CA LYS A 43 -5.25 8.09 -9.05
C LYS A 43 -3.94 7.31 -9.11
N LEU A 44 -3.61 6.57 -8.05
CA LEU A 44 -2.43 5.69 -8.03
C LEU A 44 -2.55 4.58 -9.08
N LYS A 45 -3.72 3.93 -9.18
CA LYS A 45 -3.98 2.92 -10.23
C LYS A 45 -3.93 3.49 -11.63
N GLU A 46 -4.51 4.67 -11.87
CA GLU A 46 -4.45 5.36 -13.17
C GLU A 46 -3.02 5.74 -13.57
N ALA A 47 -2.17 6.05 -12.58
CA ALA A 47 -0.74 6.28 -12.78
C ALA A 47 0.07 4.99 -13.03
N GLY A 48 -0.59 3.83 -13.09
CA GLY A 48 0.04 2.53 -13.33
C GLY A 48 0.64 1.87 -12.09
N VAL A 49 0.40 2.42 -10.89
CA VAL A 49 0.83 1.81 -9.63
C VAL A 49 -0.05 0.61 -9.32
N GLN A 50 0.58 -0.53 -9.11
CA GLN A 50 -0.09 -1.77 -8.69
C GLN A 50 0.27 -2.05 -7.24
N PRO A 51 -0.64 -2.61 -6.42
CA PRO A 51 -0.27 -3.03 -5.07
C PRO A 51 0.88 -4.04 -5.14
N PRO A 52 1.75 -4.09 -4.12
CA PRO A 52 2.84 -5.05 -4.08
C PRO A 52 2.22 -6.44 -4.17
N ARG A 53 2.82 -7.31 -4.99
CA ARG A 53 2.54 -8.74 -4.88
C ARG A 53 3.07 -9.14 -3.52
N HIS A 54 2.18 -9.24 -2.53
CA HIS A 54 2.48 -9.99 -1.33
C HIS A 54 2.80 -11.40 -1.81
N GLU A 55 4.08 -11.74 -1.87
CA GLU A 55 4.47 -13.14 -1.91
C GLU A 55 3.81 -13.77 -0.68
N ASP A 56 2.82 -14.62 -0.96
CA ASP A 56 2.07 -15.42 0.00
C ASP A 56 3.02 -15.78 1.14
N HIS A 57 2.76 -15.22 2.32
CA HIS A 57 3.45 -15.59 3.54
C HIS A 57 3.61 -17.10 3.53
N ILE A 58 4.85 -17.56 3.50
CA ILE A 58 5.25 -18.95 3.58
C ILE A 58 4.32 -19.62 4.59
N ARG A 59 3.35 -20.40 4.10
CA ARG A 59 2.55 -21.28 4.95
C ARG A 59 3.54 -22.30 5.49
N TYR A 60 4.18 -21.97 6.60
CA TYR A 60 4.76 -22.96 7.48
C TYR A 60 3.58 -23.77 7.99
N GLU A 61 3.20 -24.79 7.21
CA GLU A 61 2.45 -25.92 7.73
C GLU A 61 3.26 -26.43 8.92
N HIS A 62 2.76 -26.10 10.10
CA HIS A 62 3.29 -26.54 11.37
C HIS A 62 3.07 -28.06 11.39
N ALA A 63 3.99 -28.80 10.79
CA ALA A 63 4.01 -30.25 10.87
C ALA A 63 4.05 -30.60 12.36
N SER A 64 2.97 -31.21 12.84
CA SER A 64 2.90 -31.68 14.22
C SER A 64 4.00 -32.72 14.41
N PRO A 65 4.81 -32.67 15.48
CA PRO A 65 5.85 -33.67 15.68
C PRO A 65 5.18 -35.04 15.84
N LEU A 66 5.52 -35.98 14.95
CA LEU A 66 5.25 -37.40 15.17
C LEU A 66 6.03 -37.82 16.42
N ASN A 67 5.34 -37.94 17.55
CA ASN A 67 5.87 -38.67 18.70
C ASN A 67 5.75 -40.16 18.41
N HIS A 68 6.90 -40.84 18.38
CA HIS A 68 7.07 -42.29 18.27
C HIS A 68 7.36 -42.88 19.64
#